data_AF-A0A0R3D0I0-F1
#
_entry.id   AF-A0A0R3D0I0-F1
#
_cell.length_a   1.000
_cell.length_b   1.000
_cell.length_c   1.000
_cell.angle_alpha   90.00
_cell.angle_beta   90.00
_cell.angle_gamma   90.00
#
_symmetry.space_group_name_H-M   'P 1'
#
loop_
_entity.id
_entity.type
_entity.pdbx_description
1 polymer ?
#
loop_
_entity_poly.entity_id
_entity_poly.type
_entity_poly.pdbx_seq_one_letter_code
_entity_poly.pdbx_strand_id
1 'polypeptide(L)'
;MSTTAASIVTTALRLYGVLDQTEQPGPADIANNVAILNDLLRNEHMHGAAQYLMRRITATVPAGVQGSIYSFSIGTASSSYLVQSDIVGIKDIWCNDVSPTVNRETQQAPIADVVRTTFLGLPTKWHQERQVDGSVTVTLWQPPRKATAILLDVGGRISPLTATDGSDIVALPPEGAHDAALLLGMTVMSSYGRNPASVSAVLARAQQVDKRWREWCLGAQWLRFVRS
;
A
#
# COMPACT_ATOMS: atom_id res chain seq x y z
N MET A 1 3.76 -20.09 -0.46
CA MET A 1 4.43 -20.03 0.85
C MET A 1 4.39 -18.60 1.34
N SER A 2 4.00 -18.37 2.58
CA SER A 2 4.04 -17.06 3.23
C SER A 2 5.46 -16.77 3.74
N THR A 3 6.01 -15.61 3.42
CA THR A 3 7.35 -15.17 3.84
C THR A 3 7.30 -14.63 5.27
N THR A 4 8.16 -15.12 6.16
CA THR A 4 8.26 -14.61 7.55
C THR A 4 9.34 -13.54 7.68
N ALA A 5 9.25 -12.68 8.69
CA ALA A 5 10.27 -11.68 8.96
C ALA A 5 11.65 -12.34 9.19
N ALA A 6 11.70 -13.44 9.93
CA ALA A 6 12.93 -14.22 10.15
C ALA A 6 13.55 -14.72 8.83
N SER A 7 12.73 -15.12 7.84
CA SER A 7 13.23 -15.57 6.54
C SER A 7 13.87 -14.44 5.72
N ILE A 8 13.31 -13.23 5.79
CA ILE A 8 13.86 -12.02 5.16
C ILE A 8 15.19 -11.66 5.82
N VAL A 9 15.23 -11.62 7.16
CA VAL A 9 16.47 -11.35 7.92
C VAL A 9 17.56 -12.36 7.56
N THR A 10 17.24 -13.66 7.58
CA THR A 10 18.19 -14.73 7.25
C THR A 10 18.73 -14.57 5.83
N THR A 11 17.85 -14.23 4.87
CA THR A 11 18.24 -14.00 3.48
C THR A 11 19.16 -12.78 3.36
N ALA A 12 18.85 -11.69 4.05
CA ALA A 12 19.68 -10.48 4.08
C ALA A 12 21.09 -10.78 4.60
N LEU A 13 21.20 -11.46 5.75
CA LEU A 13 22.50 -11.77 6.35
C LEU A 13 23.34 -12.67 5.45
N ARG A 14 22.72 -13.62 4.74
CA ARG A 14 23.42 -14.48 3.76
C ARG A 14 23.85 -13.72 2.50
N LEU A 15 22.98 -12.86 1.94
CA LEU A 15 23.29 -12.09 0.74
C LEU A 15 24.50 -11.18 0.93
N TYR A 16 24.67 -10.64 2.13
CA TYR A 16 25.80 -9.77 2.49
C TYR A 16 26.97 -10.53 3.13
N GLY A 17 26.94 -11.86 3.10
CA GLY A 17 28.01 -12.73 3.59
C GLY A 17 28.24 -12.62 5.09
N VAL A 18 27.29 -12.11 5.88
CA VAL A 18 27.36 -12.14 7.35
C VAL A 18 27.29 -13.58 7.82
N LEU A 19 26.39 -14.37 7.23
CA LEU A 19 26.23 -15.80 7.46
C LEU A 19 26.54 -16.58 6.18
N ASP A 20 27.05 -17.79 6.35
CA ASP A 20 27.08 -18.77 5.26
C ASP A 20 25.68 -19.37 4.99
N GLN A 21 25.50 -20.05 3.85
CA GLN A 21 24.25 -20.69 3.44
C GLN A 21 23.79 -21.77 4.42
N THR A 22 24.72 -22.38 5.16
CA THR A 22 24.43 -23.45 6.13
C THR A 22 24.21 -22.93 7.56
N GLU A 23 24.63 -21.69 7.84
CA GLU A 23 24.52 -21.07 9.15
C GLU A 23 23.11 -20.49 9.37
N GLN A 24 22.70 -20.43 10.63
CA GLN A 24 21.44 -19.84 11.04
C GLN A 24 21.70 -18.66 11.99
N PRO A 25 20.97 -17.55 11.85
CA PRO A 25 21.09 -16.42 12.76
C PRO A 25 20.69 -16.82 14.17
N GLY A 26 21.36 -16.23 15.17
CA GLY A 26 20.96 -16.40 16.55
C GLY A 26 19.64 -15.68 16.86
N PRO A 27 18.95 -16.01 17.96
CA PRO A 27 17.73 -15.32 18.36
C PRO A 27 17.91 -13.81 18.54
N ALA A 28 19.07 -13.37 19.03
CA ALA A 28 19.38 -11.95 19.19
C ALA A 28 19.55 -11.25 17.83
N ASP A 29 20.17 -11.92 16.85
CA ASP A 29 20.29 -11.38 15.49
C ASP A 29 18.92 -11.18 14.86
N ILE A 30 18.02 -12.18 14.99
CA ILE A 30 16.66 -12.06 14.50
C ILE A 30 15.93 -10.90 15.20
N ALA A 31 15.93 -10.86 16.52
CA ALA A 31 15.20 -9.84 17.27
C ALA A 31 15.63 -8.41 16.93
N ASN A 32 16.94 -8.17 16.84
CA ASN A 32 17.47 -6.84 16.50
C ASN A 32 17.12 -6.44 15.06
N ASN A 33 17.28 -7.36 14.11
CA ASN A 33 17.05 -7.06 12.69
C ASN A 33 15.57 -7.02 12.32
N VAL A 34 14.68 -7.70 13.05
CA VAL A 34 13.22 -7.59 12.86
C VAL A 34 12.74 -6.18 13.19
N ALA A 35 13.27 -5.55 14.25
CA ALA A 35 12.93 -4.16 14.57
C ALA A 35 13.36 -3.20 13.45
N ILE A 36 14.58 -3.35 12.94
CA ILE A 36 15.08 -2.53 11.82
C ILE A 36 14.26 -2.79 10.55
N LEU A 37 13.94 -4.05 10.25
CA LEU A 37 13.11 -4.43 9.11
C LEU A 37 11.72 -3.79 9.21
N ASN A 38 11.09 -3.80 10.38
CA ASN A 38 9.80 -3.16 10.61
C ASN A 38 9.87 -1.66 10.29
N ASP A 39 10.90 -0.96 10.75
CA ASP A 39 11.07 0.47 10.51
C ASP A 39 11.31 0.77 9.03
N LEU A 40 12.16 -0.01 8.36
CA LEU A 40 12.41 0.11 6.91
C LEU A 40 11.12 -0.08 6.11
N LEU A 41 10.39 -1.17 6.37
CA LEU A 41 9.14 -1.48 5.66
C LEU A 41 8.07 -0.42 5.90
N ARG A 42 7.94 0.10 7.13
CA ARG A 42 6.97 1.15 7.43
C ARG A 42 7.36 2.52 6.87
N ASN A 43 8.65 2.81 6.75
CA ASN A 43 9.16 4.05 6.15
C ASN A 43 9.06 4.06 4.63
N GLU A 44 9.48 2.99 3.94
CA GLU A 44 9.36 2.87 2.47
C GLU A 44 7.89 2.94 2.02
N HIS A 45 6.97 2.45 2.85
CA HIS A 45 5.53 2.47 2.54
C HIS A 45 4.83 3.74 3.02
N MET A 46 5.54 4.70 3.65
CA MET A 46 4.95 5.90 4.26
C MET A 46 4.15 6.78 3.29
N HIS A 47 4.50 6.75 2.00
CA HIS A 47 3.85 7.53 0.94
C HIS A 47 2.97 6.72 -0.01
N GLY A 48 2.71 5.43 0.28
CA GLY A 48 1.97 4.55 -0.62
C GLY A 48 2.68 4.28 -1.96
N ALA A 49 3.96 4.61 -2.05
CA ALA A 49 4.79 4.40 -3.25
C ALA A 49 5.03 2.91 -3.56
N ALA A 50 5.01 2.06 -2.53
CA ALA A 50 5.14 0.62 -2.68
C ALA A 50 3.78 -0.02 -3.01
N GLN A 51 3.61 -0.41 -4.27
CA GLN A 51 2.37 -0.93 -4.87
C GLN A 51 1.90 -2.30 -4.35
N TYR A 52 2.70 -2.94 -3.50
CA TYR A 52 2.54 -4.35 -3.16
C TYR A 52 1.35 -4.66 -2.23
N LEU A 53 0.77 -3.64 -1.60
CA LEU A 53 -0.27 -3.80 -0.57
C LEU A 53 -1.59 -3.16 -0.97
N MET A 54 -1.88 -3.18 -2.27
CA MET A 54 -3.20 -2.78 -2.74
C MET A 54 -4.23 -3.78 -2.24
N ARG A 55 -5.22 -3.26 -1.51
CA ARG A 55 -6.38 -4.03 -1.10
C ARG A 55 -7.64 -3.29 -1.48
N ARG A 56 -8.68 -4.07 -1.69
CA ARG A 56 -10.03 -3.58 -1.92
C ARG A 56 -10.81 -3.65 -0.63
N ILE A 57 -11.41 -2.53 -0.25
CA ILE A 57 -12.26 -2.44 0.94
C ILE A 57 -13.65 -2.00 0.49
N THR A 58 -14.67 -2.61 1.10
CA THR A 58 -16.05 -2.16 0.97
C THR A 58 -16.39 -1.26 2.15
N ALA A 59 -16.99 -0.10 1.88
CA ALA A 59 -17.52 0.79 2.89
C ALA A 59 -18.90 1.29 2.48
N THR A 60 -19.69 1.78 3.43
CA THR A 60 -21.02 2.36 3.13
C THR A 60 -21.00 3.84 3.44
N VAL A 61 -21.10 4.66 2.41
CA VAL A 61 -21.22 6.11 2.60
C VAL A 61 -22.69 6.45 2.87
N PRO A 62 -23.02 7.22 3.93
CA PRO A 62 -24.38 7.66 4.20
C PRO A 62 -24.91 8.59 3.10
N ALA A 63 -26.23 8.76 3.06
CA ALA A 63 -26.86 9.70 2.13
C ALA A 63 -26.36 11.12 2.38
N GLY A 64 -25.94 11.81 1.33
CA GLY A 64 -25.57 13.22 1.39
C GLY A 64 -26.65 14.13 0.83
N VAL A 65 -26.51 15.43 1.13
CA VAL A 65 -27.37 16.46 0.57
C VAL A 65 -26.80 16.90 -0.79
N GLN A 66 -27.67 17.02 -1.80
CA GLN A 66 -27.25 17.40 -3.15
C GLN A 66 -26.58 18.78 -3.14
N GLY A 67 -25.40 18.88 -3.75
CA GLY A 67 -24.61 20.12 -3.79
C GLY A 67 -23.69 20.33 -2.58
N SER A 68 -23.74 19.43 -1.59
CA SER A 68 -22.82 19.47 -0.45
C SER A 68 -21.52 18.72 -0.75
N ILE A 69 -20.46 19.14 -0.05
CA ILE A 69 -19.19 18.43 0.04
C ILE A 69 -19.31 17.40 1.17
N TYR A 70 -18.98 16.15 0.90
CA TYR A 70 -18.97 15.11 1.94
C TYR A 70 -17.54 14.68 2.24
N SER A 71 -17.18 14.66 3.53
CA SER A 71 -15.88 14.20 3.98
C SER A 71 -16.01 13.05 4.97
N PHE A 72 -15.16 12.05 4.83
CA PHE A 72 -15.03 10.96 5.78
C PHE A 72 -13.56 10.59 5.97
N SER A 73 -13.21 10.07 7.14
CA SER A 73 -11.84 9.65 7.45
C SER A 73 -11.70 8.14 7.40
N ILE A 74 -10.50 7.71 6.99
CA ILE A 74 -10.04 6.34 6.94
C ILE A 74 -8.74 6.22 7.73
N GLY A 75 -8.63 5.28 8.65
CA GLY A 75 -7.42 5.09 9.46
C GLY A 75 -7.65 4.13 10.62
N THR A 76 -6.67 3.93 11.50
CA THR A 76 -6.82 3.06 12.69
C THR A 76 -6.86 3.84 14.00
N ALA A 77 -6.64 5.16 13.97
CA ALA A 77 -6.49 5.98 15.17
C ALA A 77 -7.82 6.21 15.92
N SER A 78 -8.97 6.09 15.25
CA SER A 78 -10.28 6.29 15.86
C SER A 78 -11.28 5.24 15.41
N SER A 79 -12.12 4.80 16.35
CA SER A 79 -13.22 3.89 16.05
C SER A 79 -14.36 4.57 15.27
N SER A 80 -14.41 5.91 15.27
CA SER A 80 -15.41 6.70 14.54
C SER A 80 -15.13 6.85 13.05
N TYR A 81 -13.96 6.42 12.57
CA TYR A 81 -13.63 6.46 11.15
C TYR A 81 -14.48 5.48 10.36
N LEU A 82 -14.83 5.86 9.12
CA LEU A 82 -15.70 5.06 8.27
C LEU A 82 -15.05 3.70 7.95
N VAL A 83 -13.73 3.71 7.80
CA VAL A 83 -12.93 2.53 7.52
C VAL A 83 -11.78 2.47 8.53
N GLN A 84 -11.77 1.42 9.34
CA GLN A 84 -10.74 1.17 10.35
C GLN A 84 -9.59 0.36 9.74
N SER A 85 -8.64 1.02 9.09
CA SER A 85 -7.55 0.33 8.40
C SER A 85 -6.29 1.17 8.23
N ASP A 86 -5.12 0.52 8.36
CA ASP A 86 -3.80 1.17 8.20
C ASP A 86 -3.53 1.43 6.71
N ILE A 87 -3.93 2.61 6.25
CA ILE A 87 -3.94 3.02 4.84
C ILE A 87 -3.04 4.24 4.67
N VAL A 88 -2.31 4.26 3.56
CA VAL A 88 -1.38 5.34 3.19
C VAL A 88 -1.90 6.21 2.07
N GLY A 89 -2.88 5.71 1.32
CA GLY A 89 -3.57 6.47 0.30
C GLY A 89 -4.68 5.67 -0.35
N ILE A 90 -5.56 6.39 -1.01
CA ILE A 90 -6.62 5.88 -1.86
C ILE A 90 -6.17 6.03 -3.29
N LYS A 91 -6.37 4.97 -4.06
CA LYS A 91 -6.10 4.94 -5.49
C LYS A 91 -7.37 5.28 -6.26
N ASP A 92 -8.43 4.54 -5.96
CA ASP A 92 -9.69 4.63 -6.67
C ASP A 92 -10.83 4.38 -5.70
N ILE A 93 -11.94 5.04 -5.97
CA ILE A 93 -13.22 4.86 -5.28
C ILE A 93 -14.20 4.43 -6.35
N TRP A 94 -15.04 3.43 -6.11
CA TRP A 94 -16.14 3.08 -7.00
C TRP A 94 -17.45 3.15 -6.24
N CYS A 95 -18.48 3.71 -6.87
CA CYS A 95 -19.84 3.78 -6.35
C CYS A 95 -20.85 3.48 -7.48
N ASN A 96 -21.97 2.86 -7.12
CA ASN A 96 -23.03 2.50 -8.08
C ASN A 96 -24.12 3.59 -8.21
N ASP A 97 -23.98 4.72 -7.51
CA ASP A 97 -24.96 5.80 -7.59
C ASP A 97 -24.67 6.69 -8.80
N VAL A 98 -24.94 6.16 -9.99
CA VAL A 98 -25.00 6.95 -11.22
C VAL A 98 -26.32 7.73 -11.18
N SER A 99 -26.32 8.88 -10.50
CA SER A 99 -27.29 9.91 -10.89
C SER A 99 -26.97 10.25 -12.35
N PRO A 100 -27.90 10.07 -13.31
CA PRO A 100 -27.63 10.49 -14.68
C PRO A 100 -27.25 11.97 -14.64
N THR A 101 -26.11 12.31 -15.24
CA THR A 101 -25.73 13.71 -15.46
C THR A 101 -26.80 14.32 -16.36
N VAL A 102 -27.78 14.99 -15.75
CA VAL A 102 -28.75 15.78 -16.49
C VAL A 102 -27.97 16.96 -17.05
N ASN A 103 -28.00 17.14 -18.36
CA ASN A 103 -27.41 18.32 -18.97
C ASN A 103 -28.13 19.56 -18.41
N ARG A 104 -27.37 20.47 -17.78
CA ARG A 104 -27.91 21.62 -17.06
C ARG A 104 -28.64 22.61 -17.98
N GLU A 105 -28.33 22.61 -19.27
CA GLU A 105 -28.95 23.48 -20.27
C GLU A 105 -30.23 22.88 -20.86
N THR A 106 -30.28 21.56 -21.05
CA THR A 106 -31.41 20.92 -21.74
C THR A 106 -32.41 20.24 -20.81
N GLN A 107 -32.09 20.06 -19.52
CA GLN A 107 -32.87 19.31 -18.52
C GLN A 107 -33.26 17.87 -18.95
N GLN A 108 -32.67 17.36 -20.03
CA GLN A 108 -32.94 16.02 -20.54
C GLN A 108 -31.93 15.03 -19.96
N ALA A 109 -32.42 13.88 -19.52
CA ALA A 109 -31.56 12.73 -19.27
C ALA A 109 -31.05 12.20 -20.63
N PRO A 110 -29.77 11.84 -20.76
CA PRO A 110 -29.25 11.27 -22.00
C PRO A 110 -30.03 10.00 -22.39
N ILE A 111 -30.48 9.94 -23.65
CA ILE A 111 -31.33 8.86 -24.22
C ILE A 111 -30.55 7.55 -24.36
N ALA A 112 -29.22 7.62 -24.40
CA ALA A 112 -28.38 6.45 -24.30
C ALA A 112 -28.25 6.09 -22.82
N ASP A 113 -28.93 5.02 -22.42
CA ASP A 113 -28.68 4.27 -21.20
C ASP A 113 -27.17 4.28 -20.93
N VAL A 114 -26.75 5.01 -19.89
CA VAL A 114 -25.45 4.77 -19.29
C VAL A 114 -25.59 3.36 -18.75
N VAL A 115 -25.10 2.42 -19.55
CA VAL A 115 -25.10 0.98 -19.33
C VAL A 115 -25.15 0.75 -17.82
N ARG A 116 -26.23 0.14 -17.33
CA ARG A 116 -26.24 -0.49 -16.01
C ARG A 116 -25.17 -1.59 -16.07
N THR A 117 -23.91 -1.19 -15.99
CA THR A 117 -22.81 -2.10 -15.86
C THR A 117 -23.04 -2.76 -14.52
N THR A 118 -22.96 -4.08 -14.49
CA THR A 118 -22.86 -4.87 -13.26
C THR A 118 -21.62 -4.51 -12.43
N PHE A 119 -20.84 -3.50 -12.85
CA PHE A 119 -19.65 -2.95 -12.23
C PHE A 119 -19.90 -1.54 -11.71
N LEU A 120 -19.37 -1.25 -10.53
CA LEU A 120 -19.46 0.05 -9.86
C LEU A 120 -18.83 1.17 -10.70
N GLY A 121 -19.56 2.28 -10.87
CA GLY A 121 -19.07 3.50 -11.51
C GLY A 121 -18.01 4.22 -10.67
N LEU A 122 -17.28 5.17 -11.25
CA LEU A 122 -16.27 5.98 -10.55
C LEU A 122 -16.88 7.34 -10.12
N PRO A 123 -16.69 7.83 -8.88
CA PRO A 123 -17.04 9.19 -8.52
C PRO A 123 -16.17 10.16 -9.32
N THR A 124 -16.81 11.15 -9.94
CA THR A 124 -16.16 12.02 -10.94
C THR A 124 -15.18 13.03 -10.35
N LYS A 125 -15.27 13.34 -9.04
CA LYS A 125 -14.38 14.26 -8.33
C LYS A 125 -14.24 13.85 -6.87
N TRP A 126 -13.01 13.56 -6.44
CA TRP A 126 -12.67 13.33 -5.05
C TRP A 126 -11.24 13.80 -4.75
N HIS A 127 -10.96 14.07 -3.48
CA HIS A 127 -9.65 14.47 -2.98
C HIS A 127 -9.34 13.71 -1.70
N GLN A 128 -8.05 13.50 -1.45
CA GLN A 128 -7.57 12.92 -0.21
C GLN A 128 -6.53 13.83 0.41
N GLU A 129 -6.60 13.94 1.73
CA GLU A 129 -5.65 14.69 2.55
C GLU A 129 -5.17 13.79 3.68
N ARG A 130 -3.85 13.71 3.85
CA ARG A 130 -3.25 12.96 4.94
C ARG A 130 -3.22 13.81 6.20
N GLN A 131 -3.74 13.23 7.28
CA GLN A 131 -3.86 13.89 8.57
C GLN A 131 -2.61 13.64 9.44
N VAL A 132 -2.42 14.48 10.46
CA VAL A 132 -1.29 14.40 11.40
C VAL A 132 -1.28 13.08 12.19
N ASP A 133 -2.47 12.55 12.49
CA ASP A 133 -2.65 11.25 13.15
C ASP A 133 -2.37 10.05 12.22
N GLY A 134 -1.98 10.32 10.96
CA GLY A 134 -1.66 9.30 9.96
C GLY A 134 -2.87 8.74 9.20
N SER A 135 -4.09 9.18 9.54
CA SER A 135 -5.30 8.85 8.79
C SER A 135 -5.38 9.60 7.45
N VAL A 136 -6.31 9.18 6.60
CA VAL A 136 -6.61 9.82 5.31
C VAL A 136 -8.04 10.33 5.36
N THR A 137 -8.21 11.65 5.23
CA THR A 137 -9.53 12.25 5.04
C THR A 137 -9.83 12.30 3.55
N VAL A 138 -11.00 11.81 3.19
CA VAL A 138 -11.49 11.70 1.82
C VAL A 138 -12.64 12.67 1.66
N THR A 139 -12.52 13.55 0.67
CA THR A 139 -13.56 14.50 0.31
C THR A 139 -14.15 14.11 -1.04
N LEU A 140 -15.45 13.79 -1.05
CA LEU A 140 -16.23 13.51 -2.23
C LEU A 140 -17.05 14.75 -2.61
N TRP A 141 -16.92 15.20 -3.86
CA TRP A 141 -17.81 16.22 -4.41
C TRP A 141 -19.02 15.53 -5.02
N GLN A 142 -20.22 15.84 -4.51
CA GLN A 142 -21.49 15.19 -4.85
C GLN A 142 -21.63 13.79 -4.22
N PRO A 143 -21.91 13.70 -2.90
CA PRO A 143 -22.21 12.44 -2.25
C PRO A 143 -23.46 11.75 -2.84
N PRO A 144 -23.57 10.42 -2.69
CA PRO A 144 -24.73 9.69 -3.17
C PRO A 144 -26.01 10.18 -2.48
N ARG A 145 -27.13 10.21 -3.22
CA ARG A 145 -28.43 10.70 -2.70
C ARG A 145 -29.03 9.77 -1.65
N LYS A 146 -28.56 8.53 -1.61
CA LYS A 146 -28.94 7.49 -0.66
C LYS A 146 -27.68 6.83 -0.11
N ALA A 147 -27.79 6.18 1.04
CA ALA A 147 -26.70 5.37 1.57
C ALA A 147 -26.29 4.32 0.52
N THR A 148 -25.01 4.33 0.14
CA THR A 148 -24.51 3.56 -1.00
C THR A 148 -23.21 2.85 -0.63
N ALA A 149 -23.12 1.57 -0.99
CA ALA A 149 -21.89 0.82 -0.90
C ALA A 149 -20.87 1.36 -1.91
N ILE A 150 -19.68 1.66 -1.41
CA ILE A 150 -18.53 2.04 -2.20
C ILE A 150 -17.45 0.96 -2.09
N LEU A 151 -16.70 0.77 -3.17
CA LEU A 151 -15.43 0.05 -3.14
C LEU A 151 -14.30 1.06 -3.12
N LEU A 152 -13.28 0.78 -2.32
CA LEU A 152 -12.08 1.59 -2.19
C LEU A 152 -10.88 0.70 -2.52
N ASP A 153 -10.11 1.04 -3.54
CA ASP A 153 -8.79 0.45 -3.73
C ASP A 153 -7.80 1.37 -3.03
N VAL A 154 -7.14 0.82 -2.03
CA VAL A 154 -6.29 1.57 -1.10
C VAL A 154 -4.91 0.95 -1.05
N GLY A 155 -3.90 1.80 -0.96
CA GLY A 155 -2.56 1.38 -0.56
C GLY A 155 -2.54 1.16 0.95
N GLY A 156 -2.23 -0.05 1.40
CA GLY A 156 -2.04 -0.37 2.82
C GLY A 156 -0.60 -0.16 3.29
N ARG A 157 -0.40 -0.04 4.60
CA ARG A 157 0.89 -0.34 5.22
C ARG A 157 0.99 -1.83 5.52
N ILE A 158 2.22 -2.34 5.62
CA ILE A 158 2.43 -3.67 6.20
C ILE A 158 2.01 -3.60 7.66
N SER A 159 1.32 -4.64 8.13
CA SER A 159 1.06 -4.80 9.56
C SER A 159 2.38 -4.69 10.34
N PRO A 160 2.38 -4.02 11.49
CA PRO A 160 3.59 -3.92 12.30
C PRO A 160 4.10 -5.32 12.64
N LEU A 161 5.42 -5.50 12.55
CA LEU A 161 6.06 -6.71 13.05
C LEU A 161 6.20 -6.54 14.56
N THR A 162 5.62 -7.46 15.31
CA THR A 162 5.53 -7.46 16.79
C THR A 162 6.24 -8.66 17.41
N ALA A 163 6.41 -9.75 16.66
CA ALA A 163 7.05 -10.97 17.11
C ALA A 163 8.58 -10.86 16.95
N THR A 164 9.28 -10.79 18.07
CA THR A 164 10.75 -10.64 18.12
C THR A 164 11.50 -11.87 17.61
N ASP A 165 10.85 -13.03 17.56
CA ASP A 165 11.37 -14.25 16.93
C ASP A 165 11.25 -14.24 15.40
N GLY A 166 10.67 -13.18 14.83
CA GLY A 166 10.47 -13.02 13.39
C GLY A 166 9.42 -13.97 12.79
N SER A 167 8.53 -14.54 13.63
CA SER A 167 7.44 -15.42 13.18
C SER A 167 6.33 -14.68 12.41
N ASP A 168 6.28 -13.35 12.50
CA ASP A 168 5.32 -12.54 11.75
C ASP A 168 5.41 -12.76 10.25
N ILE A 169 4.24 -12.89 9.63
CA ILE A 169 4.11 -13.00 8.18
C ILE A 169 4.24 -11.61 7.56
N VAL A 170 5.22 -11.46 6.67
CA VAL A 170 5.38 -10.25 5.86
C VAL A 170 4.59 -10.44 4.58
N ALA A 171 3.47 -9.72 4.46
CA ALA A 171 2.53 -9.80 3.35
C ALA A 171 3.04 -9.11 2.07
N LEU A 172 4.25 -9.45 1.63
CA LEU A 172 4.85 -8.96 0.39
C LEU A 172 4.87 -10.06 -0.68
N PRO A 173 4.76 -9.72 -1.97
CA PRO A 173 5.07 -10.65 -3.04
C PRO A 173 6.57 -11.01 -3.00
N PRO A 174 6.98 -12.11 -3.67
CA PRO A 174 8.37 -12.57 -3.66
C PRO A 174 9.39 -11.49 -4.03
N GLU A 175 9.06 -10.63 -5.00
CA GLU A 175 9.91 -9.52 -5.44
C GLU A 175 10.11 -8.50 -4.31
N GLY A 176 9.01 -8.07 -3.67
CA GLY A 176 9.07 -7.13 -2.54
C GLY A 176 9.80 -7.70 -1.32
N ALA A 177 9.68 -9.01 -1.08
CA ALA A 177 10.44 -9.68 -0.01
C ALA A 177 11.96 -9.69 -0.30
N HIS A 178 12.35 -9.82 -1.57
CA HIS A 178 13.75 -9.73 -1.98
C HIS A 178 14.29 -8.31 -1.83
N ASP A 179 13.54 -7.31 -2.27
CA ASP A 179 13.89 -5.89 -2.11
C ASP A 179 14.08 -5.54 -0.61
N ALA A 180 13.18 -6.01 0.24
CA ALA A 180 13.28 -5.82 1.69
C ALA A 180 14.55 -6.46 2.28
N ALA A 181 14.92 -7.66 1.82
CA ALA A 181 16.15 -8.32 2.24
C ALA A 181 17.40 -7.56 1.78
N LEU A 182 17.39 -7.04 0.54
CA LEU A 182 18.46 -6.23 0.00
C LEU A 182 18.65 -4.96 0.83
N LEU A 183 17.58 -4.19 1.04
CA LEU A 183 17.58 -2.94 1.82
C LEU A 183 18.02 -3.18 3.26
N LEU A 184 17.46 -4.18 3.94
CA LEU A 184 17.87 -4.53 5.31
C LEU A 184 19.36 -4.84 5.38
N GLY A 185 19.85 -5.70 4.47
CA GLY A 185 21.26 -6.06 4.44
C GLY A 185 22.18 -4.86 4.22
N MET A 186 21.79 -3.90 3.37
CA MET A 186 22.50 -2.62 3.21
C MET A 186 22.66 -1.88 4.53
N THR A 187 21.58 -1.82 5.30
CA THR A 187 21.51 -1.06 6.54
C THR A 187 22.36 -1.71 7.64
N VAL A 188 22.40 -3.05 7.71
CA VAL A 188 22.97 -3.76 8.87
C VAL A 188 24.34 -4.38 8.61
N MET A 189 24.79 -4.54 7.37
CA MET A 189 26.07 -5.25 7.09
C MET A 189 27.29 -4.67 7.82
N SER A 190 27.34 -3.36 8.04
CA SER A 190 28.46 -2.68 8.69
C SER A 190 28.53 -2.97 10.18
N SER A 191 27.39 -3.16 10.86
CA SER A 191 27.36 -3.52 12.28
C SER A 191 27.91 -4.93 12.53
N TYR A 192 27.86 -5.79 11.51
CA TYR A 192 28.49 -7.11 11.49
C TYR A 192 29.94 -7.11 10.99
N GLY A 193 30.57 -5.93 10.87
CA GLY A 193 31.98 -5.81 10.48
C GLY A 193 32.26 -6.13 9.01
N ARG A 194 31.22 -6.21 8.16
CA ARG A 194 31.41 -6.38 6.70
C ARG A 194 31.73 -5.04 6.06
N ASN A 195 32.74 -5.03 5.20
CA ASN A 195 33.17 -3.83 4.49
C ASN A 195 32.18 -3.52 3.35
N PRO A 196 31.54 -2.33 3.32
CA PRO A 196 30.66 -1.93 2.22
C PRO A 196 31.35 -1.95 0.87
N ALA A 197 32.66 -1.68 0.83
CA ALA A 197 33.43 -1.59 -0.41
C ALA A 197 33.49 -2.93 -1.16
N SER A 198 33.54 -4.08 -0.45
CA SER A 198 33.60 -5.40 -1.08
C SER A 198 32.29 -5.82 -1.75
N VAL A 199 31.17 -5.19 -1.37
CA VAL A 199 29.84 -5.48 -1.92
C VAL A 199 29.31 -4.32 -2.77
N SER A 200 30.07 -3.22 -2.87
CA SER A 200 29.67 -1.94 -3.47
C SER A 200 29.18 -2.04 -4.92
N ALA A 201 29.80 -2.89 -5.73
CA ALA A 201 29.38 -3.12 -7.12
C ALA A 201 28.04 -3.86 -7.23
N VAL A 202 27.79 -4.81 -6.32
CA VAL A 202 26.52 -5.54 -6.22
C VAL A 202 25.42 -4.62 -5.70
N LEU A 203 25.74 -3.83 -4.66
CA LEU A 203 24.90 -2.78 -4.09
C LEU A 203 24.44 -1.75 -5.13
N ALA A 204 25.38 -1.17 -5.89
CA ALA A 204 25.05 -0.19 -6.93
C ALA A 204 24.13 -0.76 -8.02
N ARG A 205 24.30 -2.05 -8.33
CA ARG A 205 23.45 -2.75 -9.31
C ARG A 205 22.08 -3.09 -8.75
N ALA A 206 22.00 -3.52 -7.50
CA ALA A 206 20.74 -3.74 -6.78
C ALA A 206 19.93 -2.43 -6.68
N GLN A 207 20.57 -1.31 -6.31
CA GLN A 207 19.92 0.01 -6.27
C GLN A 207 19.45 0.48 -7.65
N GLN A 208 20.18 0.18 -8.72
CA GLN A 208 19.72 0.48 -10.09
C GLN A 208 18.49 -0.35 -10.48
N VAL A 209 18.45 -1.64 -10.11
CA VAL A 209 17.29 -2.50 -10.39
C VAL A 209 16.09 -2.04 -9.59
N ASP A 210 16.26 -1.81 -8.30
CA ASP A 210 15.21 -1.29 -7.40
C ASP A 210 14.71 0.09 -7.86
N LYS A 211 15.61 1.03 -8.19
CA LYS A 211 15.20 2.31 -8.78
C LYS A 211 14.42 2.14 -10.09
N ARG A 212 14.87 1.30 -11.01
CA ARG A 212 14.16 1.03 -12.27
C ARG A 212 12.81 0.39 -12.04
N TRP A 213 12.69 -0.48 -11.05
CA TRP A 213 11.44 -1.12 -10.67
C TRP A 213 10.48 -0.12 -10.04
N ARG A 214 10.95 0.70 -9.10
CA ARG A 214 10.19 1.82 -8.53
C ARG A 214 9.74 2.81 -9.60
N GLU A 215 10.63 3.20 -10.51
CA GLU A 215 10.31 4.07 -11.64
C GLU A 215 9.33 3.42 -12.62
N TRP A 216 9.45 2.11 -12.88
CA TRP A 216 8.48 1.36 -13.69
C TRP A 216 7.11 1.29 -13.03
N CYS A 217 7.05 1.03 -11.72
CA CYS A 217 5.84 1.08 -10.92
C CYS A 217 5.22 2.49 -10.92
N LEU A 218 6.01 3.55 -10.72
CA LEU A 218 5.55 4.93 -10.73
C LEU A 218 5.14 5.43 -12.13
N GLY A 219 5.84 4.98 -13.17
CA GLY A 219 5.63 5.37 -14.58
C GLY A 219 4.54 4.57 -15.29
N ALA A 220 4.25 3.35 -14.84
CA ALA A 220 3.02 2.67 -15.16
C ALA A 220 1.88 3.38 -14.40
N GLN A 221 1.20 4.30 -15.08
CA GLN A 221 -0.21 4.55 -14.78
C GLN A 221 -0.94 3.20 -14.86
N TRP A 222 -1.02 2.52 -13.72
CA TRP A 222 -2.00 1.52 -13.31
C TRP A 222 -2.55 0.64 -14.45
N LEU A 223 -1.69 -0.05 -15.21
CA LEU A 223 -2.13 -1.01 -16.21
C LEU A 223 -2.69 -2.26 -15.52
N ARG A 224 -4.02 -2.32 -15.42
CA ARG A 224 -4.77 -3.50 -14.99
C ARG A 224 -4.74 -4.52 -16.12
N PHE A 225 -3.92 -5.56 -16.00
CA PHE A 225 -4.07 -6.75 -16.85
C PHE A 225 -5.36 -7.47 -16.44
N VAL A 226 -6.45 -7.16 -17.12
CA VAL A 226 -7.68 -7.96 -17.05
C VAL A 226 -7.40 -9.25 -17.80
N ARG A 227 -7.33 -10.38 -17.10
CA ARG A 227 -7.38 -11.70 -17.76
C ARG A 227 -8.80 -11.86 -18.34
N SER A 228 -8.86 -12.05 -19.65
CA SER A 228 -10.05 -12.46 -20.40
C SER A 228 -10.50 -13.87 -20.01
#